data_AF-A0A319D9W6-F1
#
_entry.id   AF-A0A319D9W6-F1
#
_cell.length_a   1.000
_cell.length_b   1.000
_cell.length_c   1.000
_cell.angle_alpha   90.00
_cell.angle_beta   90.00
_cell.angle_gamma   90.00
#
_symmetry.space_group_name_H-M   'P 1'
#
loop_
_entity.id
_entity.type
_entity.pdbx_description
1 polymer ?
#
loop_
_entity_poly.entity_id
_entity_poly.type
_entity_poly.pdbx_seq_one_letter_code
_entity_poly.pdbx_strand_id
1 'polypeptide(L)'
;MMFSQGCALGSSAALLQLFKEPGRPLPFKAAIFICAGVPLQIMEKVGYEIAPQVWGKDLETRKALAAQADASAILSQGSARWGAGNVYSAPEADIRAEIEPSDVVINVPTVHVYGAKDPRSSAGIQLSQACDPTKRKMYDHGGGHEIPRTAVVTNDIAALVRWALLEGGASP
;
A
#
# COMPACT_ATOMS: atom_id res chain seq x y z
N MET A 1 -5.62 3.13 -10.01
CA MET A 1 -4.70 3.78 -9.05
C MET A 1 -5.50 4.17 -7.82
N MET A 2 -4.95 4.00 -6.63
CA MET A 2 -5.62 4.18 -5.35
C MET A 2 -4.70 4.91 -4.37
N PHE A 3 -5.29 5.65 -3.43
CA PHE A 3 -4.57 6.34 -2.36
C PHE A 3 -5.18 5.99 -1.00
N SER A 4 -4.34 5.83 0.01
CA SER A 4 -4.76 5.69 1.41
C SER A 4 -5.80 4.58 1.61
N GLN A 5 -6.97 4.90 2.15
CA GLN A 5 -8.07 3.95 2.36
C GLN A 5 -8.61 3.33 1.06
N GLY A 6 -8.49 4.03 -0.08
CA GLY A 6 -8.85 3.49 -1.38
C GLY A 6 -8.02 2.25 -1.75
N CYS A 7 -6.79 2.16 -1.26
CA CYS A 7 -5.94 0.98 -1.46
C CYS A 7 -6.50 -0.22 -0.72
N ALA A 8 -6.95 -0.04 0.53
CA ALA A 8 -7.57 -1.10 1.32
C ALA A 8 -8.87 -1.59 0.66
N LEU A 9 -9.69 -0.67 0.12
CA LEU A 9 -10.91 -1.03 -0.60
C LEU A 9 -10.61 -1.85 -1.87
N GLY A 10 -9.73 -1.34 -2.74
CA GLY A 10 -9.46 -2.01 -4.02
C GLY A 10 -8.71 -3.33 -3.87
N SER A 11 -7.77 -3.42 -2.93
CA SER A 11 -7.11 -4.71 -2.61
C SER A 11 -8.08 -5.70 -1.97
N SER A 12 -8.97 -5.26 -1.08
CA SER A 12 -10.01 -6.13 -0.53
C SER A 12 -10.92 -6.69 -1.62
N ALA A 13 -11.37 -5.84 -2.55
CA ALA A 13 -12.20 -6.26 -3.66
C ALA A 13 -11.48 -7.29 -4.55
N ALA A 14 -10.21 -7.06 -4.87
CA ALA A 14 -9.39 -7.97 -5.65
C ALA A 14 -9.21 -9.33 -4.96
N LEU A 15 -8.81 -9.33 -3.69
CA LEU A 15 -8.60 -10.55 -2.90
C LEU A 15 -9.89 -11.35 -2.74
N LEU A 16 -11.00 -10.69 -2.42
CA LEU A 16 -12.30 -11.36 -2.30
C LEU A 16 -12.79 -11.93 -3.63
N GLN A 17 -12.55 -11.24 -4.76
CA GLN A 17 -12.88 -11.77 -6.07
C GLN A 17 -12.06 -13.01 -6.37
N LEU A 18 -10.74 -12.95 -6.22
CA LEU A 18 -9.84 -14.07 -6.49
C LEU A 18 -10.15 -15.27 -5.58
N PHE A 19 -10.52 -15.02 -4.33
CA PHE A 19 -10.93 -16.06 -3.41
C PHE A 19 -12.26 -16.73 -3.79
N LYS A 20 -13.24 -15.96 -4.27
CA LYS A 20 -14.57 -16.48 -4.64
C LYS A 20 -14.62 -17.07 -6.05
N GLU A 21 -13.87 -16.50 -6.97
CA GLU A 21 -13.88 -16.81 -8.41
C GLU A 21 -12.42 -16.89 -8.93
N PRO A 22 -11.60 -17.88 -8.52
CA PRO A 22 -10.17 -17.94 -8.85
C PRO A 22 -9.85 -17.93 -10.36
N GLY A 23 -10.76 -18.49 -11.17
CA GLY A 23 -10.62 -18.51 -12.63
C GLY A 23 -11.05 -17.23 -13.34
N ARG A 24 -11.67 -16.27 -12.63
CA ARG A 24 -12.14 -15.02 -13.23
C ARG A 24 -11.05 -13.95 -13.14
N PRO A 25 -10.63 -13.35 -14.28
CA PRO A 25 -9.63 -12.30 -14.26
C PRO A 25 -10.14 -11.06 -13.51
N LEU A 26 -9.21 -10.34 -12.87
CA LEU A 26 -9.50 -9.05 -12.26
C LEU A 26 -10.02 -8.06 -13.31
N PRO A 27 -10.93 -7.13 -12.94
CA PRO A 27 -11.47 -6.13 -13.86
C PRO A 27 -10.45 -5.03 -14.22
N PHE A 28 -9.20 -5.17 -13.79
CA PHE A 28 -8.09 -4.27 -14.08
C PHE A 28 -6.84 -5.08 -14.42
N LYS A 29 -5.98 -4.48 -15.24
CA LYS A 29 -4.74 -5.10 -15.73
C LYS A 29 -3.49 -4.67 -14.95
N ALA A 30 -3.61 -3.67 -14.09
CA ALA A 30 -2.53 -3.16 -13.24
C ALA A 30 -3.11 -2.44 -12.02
N ALA A 31 -2.36 -2.38 -10.92
CA ALA A 31 -2.75 -1.64 -9.72
C ALA A 31 -1.60 -0.74 -9.21
N ILE A 32 -1.95 0.45 -8.76
CA ILE A 32 -0.99 1.38 -8.14
C ILE A 32 -1.58 1.78 -6.80
N PHE A 33 -0.82 1.48 -5.74
CA PHE A 33 -1.17 1.70 -4.35
C PHE A 33 -0.26 2.79 -3.79
N ILE A 34 -0.84 3.91 -3.35
CA ILE A 34 -0.08 5.06 -2.84
C ILE A 34 -0.46 5.26 -1.38
N CYS A 35 0.54 5.31 -0.47
CA CYS A 35 0.37 5.46 0.98
C CYS A 35 -0.70 4.51 1.53
N ALA A 36 -0.62 3.23 1.15
CA ALA A 36 -1.73 2.31 1.28
C ALA A 36 -2.02 1.86 2.72
N GLY A 37 -3.31 1.64 3.00
CA GLY A 37 -3.73 0.78 4.11
C GLY A 37 -3.69 -0.70 3.72
N VAL A 38 -3.40 -1.57 4.70
CA VAL A 38 -3.45 -3.03 4.57
C VAL A 38 -4.82 -3.56 5.02
N PRO A 39 -5.48 -4.47 4.26
CA PRO A 39 -6.78 -5.02 4.62
C PRO A 39 -6.66 -6.32 5.43
N LEU A 40 -6.08 -6.28 6.65
CA LEU A 40 -5.69 -7.48 7.44
C LEU A 40 -6.81 -8.52 7.58
N GLN A 41 -8.03 -8.10 7.94
CA GLN A 41 -9.16 -9.03 8.10
C GLN A 41 -9.53 -9.76 6.81
N ILE A 42 -9.36 -9.10 5.65
CA ILE A 42 -9.61 -9.73 4.36
C ILE A 42 -8.45 -10.65 4.00
N MET A 43 -7.21 -10.26 4.29
CA MET A 43 -6.05 -11.13 4.10
C MET A 43 -6.18 -12.41 4.90
N GLU A 44 -6.49 -12.33 6.19
CA GLU A 44 -6.75 -13.50 7.04
C GLU A 44 -7.87 -14.38 6.47
N LYS A 45 -8.98 -13.76 6.06
CA LYS A 45 -10.11 -14.47 5.44
C LYS A 45 -9.73 -15.24 4.17
N VAL A 46 -8.79 -14.74 3.38
CA VAL A 46 -8.35 -15.40 2.14
C VAL A 46 -7.09 -16.24 2.35
N GLY A 47 -6.72 -16.54 3.60
CA GLY A 47 -5.72 -17.55 3.94
C GLY A 47 -4.31 -17.03 4.22
N TYR A 48 -4.10 -15.71 4.36
CA TYR A 48 -2.81 -15.18 4.83
C TYR A 48 -2.72 -15.33 6.35
N GLU A 49 -1.57 -15.74 6.88
CA GLU A 49 -1.36 -15.72 8.33
C GLU A 49 -0.72 -14.40 8.75
N ILE A 50 -1.33 -13.72 9.71
CA ILE A 50 -0.91 -12.39 10.15
C ILE A 50 -0.23 -12.52 11.51
N ALA A 51 1.05 -12.14 11.61
CA ALA A 51 1.75 -12.20 12.88
C ALA A 51 1.03 -11.33 13.94
N PRO A 52 0.86 -11.79 15.20
CA PRO A 52 0.01 -11.12 16.19
C PRO A 52 0.34 -9.64 16.42
N GLN A 53 1.62 -9.27 16.37
CA GLN A 53 2.09 -7.89 16.55
C GLN A 53 1.59 -6.93 15.46
N VAL A 54 1.25 -7.43 14.26
CA VAL A 54 0.78 -6.61 13.13
C VAL A 54 -0.55 -5.94 13.44
N TRP A 55 -1.43 -6.59 14.21
CA TRP A 55 -2.72 -6.02 14.60
C TRP A 55 -2.57 -4.80 15.50
N GLY A 56 -1.67 -4.88 16.50
CA GLY A 56 -1.33 -3.75 17.35
C GLY A 56 -0.67 -2.62 16.55
N LYS A 57 0.29 -2.96 15.69
CA LYS A 57 0.95 -2.03 14.77
C LYS A 57 -0.03 -1.31 13.84
N ASP A 58 -1.01 -2.02 13.27
CA ASP A 58 -2.03 -1.44 12.41
C ASP A 58 -2.90 -0.43 13.17
N LEU A 59 -3.32 -0.76 14.40
CA LEU A 59 -4.08 0.14 15.25
C LEU A 59 -3.30 1.42 15.58
N GLU A 60 -2.06 1.28 16.04
CA GLU A 60 -1.25 2.43 16.46
C GLU A 60 -0.89 3.35 15.28
N THR A 61 -0.54 2.78 14.14
CA THR A 61 -0.23 3.57 12.94
C THR A 61 -1.46 4.26 12.34
N ARG A 62 -2.66 3.68 12.46
CA ARG A 62 -3.93 4.37 12.12
C ARG A 62 -4.21 5.53 13.07
N LYS A 63 -4.01 5.36 14.38
CA LYS A 63 -4.16 6.44 15.36
C LYS A 63 -3.17 7.58 15.08
N ALA A 64 -1.91 7.26 14.80
CA ALA A 64 -0.88 8.23 14.44
C ALA A 64 -1.27 9.02 13.18
N LEU A 65 -1.75 8.34 12.14
CA LEU A 65 -2.25 9.01 10.94
C LEU A 65 -3.47 9.90 11.23
N ALA A 66 -4.42 9.41 12.03
CA ALA A 66 -5.61 10.18 12.41
C ALA A 66 -5.25 11.46 13.18
N ALA A 67 -4.25 11.40 14.06
CA ALA A 67 -3.74 12.58 14.76
C ALA A 67 -3.13 13.62 13.80
N GLN A 68 -2.46 13.19 12.73
CA GLN A 68 -1.97 14.10 11.68
C GLN A 68 -3.12 14.70 10.83
N ALA A 69 -4.27 14.03 10.77
CA ALA A 69 -5.45 14.51 10.06
C ALA A 69 -6.36 15.43 10.90
N ASP A 70 -6.08 15.58 12.21
CA ASP A 70 -6.90 16.35 13.13
C ASP A 70 -6.97 17.85 12.76
N ALA A 71 -8.14 18.47 12.95
CA ALA A 71 -8.36 19.86 12.59
C ALA A 71 -7.40 20.84 13.29
N SER A 72 -6.98 20.53 14.53
CA SER A 72 -5.98 21.32 15.24
C SER A 72 -4.59 21.20 14.59
N ALA A 73 -4.23 20.03 14.06
CA ALA A 73 -3.00 19.80 13.30
C ALA A 73 -3.04 20.50 11.92
N ILE A 74 -4.21 20.56 11.29
CA ILE A 74 -4.41 21.33 10.05
C ILE A 74 -4.13 22.82 10.29
N LEU A 75 -4.74 23.39 11.33
CA LEU A 75 -4.64 24.82 11.66
C LEU A 75 -3.23 25.22 12.11
N SER A 76 -2.52 24.34 12.82
CA SER A 76 -1.20 24.63 13.38
C SER A 76 -0.05 24.33 12.43
N GLN A 77 -0.14 23.30 11.59
CA GLN A 77 0.99 22.78 10.80
C GLN A 77 0.74 22.71 9.29
N GLY A 78 -0.48 22.98 8.81
CA GLY A 78 -0.78 23.00 7.39
C GLY A 78 -0.40 21.70 6.67
N SER A 79 0.32 21.78 5.54
CA SER A 79 0.79 20.59 4.80
C SER A 79 1.99 19.88 5.43
N ALA A 80 2.69 20.50 6.39
CA ALA A 80 3.88 19.91 7.01
C ALA A 80 3.54 18.77 7.99
N ARG A 81 2.27 18.67 8.43
CA ARG A 81 1.80 17.70 9.43
C ARG A 81 1.97 16.23 9.05
N TRP A 82 2.07 15.92 7.76
CA TRP A 82 2.19 14.56 7.27
C TRP A 82 3.55 13.90 7.57
N GLY A 83 4.54 14.68 8.03
CA GLY A 83 5.91 14.22 8.28
C GLY A 83 6.21 13.76 9.71
N ALA A 84 5.22 13.57 10.59
CA ALA A 84 5.43 13.32 12.03
C ALA A 84 6.04 11.94 12.39
N GLY A 85 6.65 11.26 11.42
CA GLY A 85 7.58 10.17 11.64
C GLY A 85 6.95 8.78 11.52
N ASN A 86 7.66 7.91 10.84
CA ASN A 86 7.38 6.49 10.87
C ASN A 86 7.80 5.91 12.22
N VAL A 87 6.85 5.28 12.92
CA VAL A 87 7.07 4.67 14.24
C VAL A 87 7.89 3.37 14.12
N TYR A 88 7.93 2.77 12.93
CA TYR A 88 8.54 1.46 12.69
C TYR A 88 9.51 1.50 11.51
N SER A 89 10.80 1.60 11.82
CA SER A 89 11.87 1.47 10.83
C SER A 89 12.43 0.04 10.87
N ALA A 90 12.12 -0.74 9.83
CA ALA A 90 12.71 -2.06 9.58
C ALA A 90 12.87 -2.25 8.06
N PRO A 91 13.77 -3.13 7.60
CA PRO A 91 13.86 -3.51 6.20
C PRO A 91 12.50 -3.95 5.63
N GLU A 92 12.23 -3.61 4.37
CA GLU A 92 10.96 -3.97 3.72
C GLU A 92 10.69 -5.48 3.75
N ALA A 93 11.73 -6.30 3.62
CA ALA A 93 11.63 -7.75 3.67
C ALA A 93 11.10 -8.24 5.02
N ASP A 94 11.59 -7.67 6.12
CA ASP A 94 11.20 -8.05 7.47
C ASP A 94 9.75 -7.65 7.76
N ILE A 95 9.36 -6.42 7.38
CA ILE A 95 7.98 -5.95 7.53
C ILE A 95 7.01 -6.82 6.71
N ARG A 96 7.43 -7.22 5.52
CA ARG A 96 6.65 -8.08 4.63
C ARG A 96 6.49 -9.50 5.17
N ALA A 97 7.56 -10.04 5.77
CA ALA A 97 7.56 -11.36 6.39
C ALA A 97 6.69 -11.43 7.67
N GLU A 98 6.18 -10.30 8.17
CA GLU A 98 5.15 -10.30 9.22
C GLU A 98 3.79 -10.87 8.73
N ILE A 99 3.65 -11.11 7.43
CA ILE A 99 2.49 -11.73 6.79
C ILE A 99 2.95 -12.96 6.00
N GLU A 100 2.49 -14.14 6.41
CA GLU A 100 2.73 -15.37 5.65
C GLU A 100 1.85 -15.40 4.40
N PRO A 101 2.39 -15.81 3.23
CA PRO A 101 1.63 -15.83 1.97
C PRO A 101 0.43 -16.77 1.97
N SER A 102 -0.54 -16.46 1.09
CA SER A 102 -1.65 -17.34 0.69
C SER A 102 -1.56 -17.66 -0.80
N ASP A 103 -2.28 -18.68 -1.25
CA ASP A 103 -2.51 -18.97 -2.67
C ASP A 103 -3.34 -17.88 -3.39
N VAL A 104 -4.05 -17.02 -2.64
CA VAL A 104 -4.85 -15.93 -3.20
C VAL A 104 -3.97 -14.72 -3.51
N VAL A 105 -3.37 -14.68 -4.69
CA VAL A 105 -2.37 -13.68 -5.10
C VAL A 105 -2.91 -12.71 -6.17
N ILE A 106 -2.71 -11.41 -5.96
CA ILE A 106 -2.93 -10.39 -6.99
C ILE A 106 -1.80 -10.51 -8.03
N ASN A 107 -2.12 -11.16 -9.16
CA ASN A 107 -1.16 -11.54 -10.21
C ASN A 107 -1.13 -10.56 -11.42
N VAL A 108 -1.50 -9.31 -11.19
CA VAL A 108 -1.32 -8.21 -12.16
C VAL A 108 -0.14 -7.34 -11.73
N PRO A 109 0.50 -6.58 -12.62
CA PRO A 109 1.54 -5.65 -12.25
C PRO A 109 1.09 -4.65 -11.18
N THR A 110 1.88 -4.54 -10.11
CA THR A 110 1.58 -3.63 -9.01
C THR A 110 2.74 -2.68 -8.72
N VAL A 111 2.39 -1.45 -8.35
CA VAL A 111 3.34 -0.45 -7.83
C VAL A 111 2.88 -0.03 -6.45
N HIS A 112 3.78 -0.08 -5.49
CA HIS A 112 3.55 0.35 -4.11
C HIS A 112 4.42 1.57 -3.82
N VAL A 113 3.77 2.72 -3.77
CA VAL A 113 4.38 3.99 -3.41
C VAL A 113 4.06 4.30 -1.96
N TYR A 114 5.06 4.64 -1.17
CA TYR A 114 4.90 5.02 0.24
C TYR A 114 5.95 6.05 0.64
N GLY A 115 5.73 6.73 1.75
CA GLY A 115 6.69 7.70 2.29
C GLY A 115 7.38 7.16 3.52
N ALA A 116 8.71 7.30 3.60
CA ALA A 116 9.49 6.89 4.77
C ALA A 116 9.03 7.52 6.10
N LYS A 117 8.30 8.64 6.06
CA LYS A 117 7.76 9.37 7.22
C LYS A 117 6.26 9.17 7.39
N ASP A 118 5.61 8.41 6.50
CA ASP A 118 4.22 8.02 6.63
C ASP A 118 4.07 7.02 7.80
N PRO A 119 3.23 7.29 8.80
CA PRO A 119 2.94 6.31 9.85
C PRO A 119 2.43 4.98 9.29
N ARG A 120 1.82 4.98 8.10
CA ARG A 120 1.27 3.81 7.41
C ARG A 120 2.23 3.17 6.41
N SER A 121 3.50 3.57 6.36
CA SER A 121 4.49 2.97 5.44
C SER A 121 4.53 1.44 5.55
N SER A 122 4.51 0.91 6.77
CA SER A 122 4.50 -0.54 7.01
C SER A 122 3.27 -1.23 6.44
N ALA A 123 2.11 -0.57 6.45
CA ALA A 123 0.88 -1.11 5.87
C ALA A 123 0.97 -1.21 4.34
N GLY A 124 1.59 -0.23 3.68
CA GLY A 124 1.87 -0.32 2.25
C GLY A 124 2.80 -1.48 1.89
N ILE A 125 3.83 -1.70 2.71
CA ILE A 125 4.77 -2.82 2.59
C ILE A 125 4.06 -4.16 2.87
N GLN A 126 3.27 -4.25 3.93
CA GLN A 126 2.49 -5.46 4.25
C GLN A 126 1.50 -5.82 3.15
N LEU A 127 0.75 -4.85 2.60
CA LEU A 127 -0.17 -5.08 1.48
C LEU A 127 0.55 -5.67 0.27
N SER A 128 1.79 -5.25 0.01
CA SER A 128 2.54 -5.82 -1.11
C SER A 128 2.72 -7.33 -1.03
N GLN A 129 2.70 -7.95 0.15
CA GLN A 129 2.78 -9.41 0.30
C GLN A 129 1.67 -10.14 -0.46
N ALA A 130 0.53 -9.49 -0.69
CA ALA A 130 -0.58 -10.06 -1.43
C ALA A 130 -0.46 -9.98 -2.95
N CYS A 131 0.67 -9.47 -3.46
CA CYS A 131 0.92 -9.24 -4.88
C CYS A 131 2.10 -10.08 -5.36
N ASP A 132 2.05 -10.57 -6.60
CA ASP A 132 3.11 -11.38 -7.21
C ASP A 132 4.48 -10.65 -7.11
N PRO A 133 5.48 -11.23 -6.44
CA PRO A 133 6.78 -10.59 -6.23
C PRO A 133 7.55 -10.35 -7.53
N THR A 134 7.27 -11.10 -8.60
CA THR A 134 7.91 -10.93 -9.91
C THR A 134 7.30 -9.79 -10.72
N LYS A 135 6.09 -9.36 -10.36
CA LYS A 135 5.32 -8.29 -11.04
C LYS A 135 5.09 -7.07 -10.16
N ARG A 136 5.87 -6.93 -9.09
CA ARG A 136 5.70 -5.86 -8.11
C ARG A 136 6.91 -4.93 -8.08
N LYS A 137 6.64 -3.62 -8.00
CA LYS A 137 7.65 -2.60 -7.69
C LYS A 137 7.30 -1.82 -6.43
N MET A 138 8.32 -1.47 -5.67
CA MET A 138 8.26 -0.67 -4.45
C MET A 138 8.95 0.67 -4.72
N TYR A 139 8.44 1.77 -4.17
CA TYR A 139 9.05 3.09 -4.30
C TYR A 139 8.77 3.93 -3.06
N ASP A 140 9.85 4.30 -2.36
CA ASP A 140 9.81 5.23 -1.24
C ASP A 140 10.05 6.65 -1.72
N HIS A 141 9.09 7.54 -1.51
CA HIS A 141 9.21 8.95 -1.87
C HIS A 141 9.79 9.84 -0.76
N GLY A 142 10.16 9.27 0.39
CA GLY A 142 10.81 9.95 1.52
C GLY A 142 9.92 10.92 2.31
N GLY A 143 8.66 11.07 1.90
CA GLY A 143 7.67 11.97 2.46
C GLY A 143 6.81 11.33 3.54
N GLY A 144 5.72 12.01 3.89
CA GLY A 144 4.69 11.58 4.81
C GLY A 144 3.52 10.87 4.12
N HIS A 145 2.34 10.97 4.72
CA HIS A 145 1.10 10.46 4.14
C HIS A 145 0.50 11.42 3.09
N GLU A 146 1.16 11.52 1.93
CA GLU A 146 0.71 12.39 0.83
C GLU A 146 0.99 11.82 -0.55
N ILE A 147 0.36 12.40 -1.57
CA ILE A 147 0.79 12.23 -2.96
C ILE A 147 1.91 13.23 -3.22
N PRO A 148 3.14 12.79 -3.58
CA PRO A 148 4.27 13.68 -3.79
C PRO A 148 4.04 14.67 -4.93
N ARG A 149 4.54 15.90 -4.75
CA ARG A 149 4.36 17.01 -5.71
C ARG A 149 5.66 17.56 -6.29
N THR A 150 6.81 17.02 -5.89
CA THR A 150 8.08 17.46 -6.46
C THR A 150 8.25 16.84 -7.85
N ALA A 151 8.72 17.63 -8.82
CA ALA A 151 8.81 17.19 -10.21
C ALA A 151 9.60 15.89 -10.39
N VAL A 152 10.69 15.72 -9.62
CA VAL A 152 11.51 14.50 -9.62
C VAL A 152 10.67 13.28 -9.22
N VAL A 153 10.03 13.33 -8.05
CA VAL A 153 9.27 12.19 -7.51
C VAL A 153 8.03 11.90 -8.37
N THR A 154 7.36 12.94 -8.86
CA THR A 154 6.20 12.76 -9.76
C THR A 154 6.60 12.11 -11.09
N ASN A 155 7.78 12.44 -11.64
CA ASN A 155 8.29 11.79 -12.85
C ASN A 155 8.62 10.31 -12.63
N ASP A 156 9.23 9.96 -11.49
CA ASP A 156 9.52 8.57 -11.13
C ASP A 156 8.24 7.75 -10.97
N ILE A 157 7.25 8.29 -10.24
CA ILE A 157 5.93 7.66 -10.09
C ILE A 157 5.27 7.49 -11.45
N ALA A 158 5.32 8.50 -12.33
CA ALA A 158 4.77 8.39 -13.68
C ALA A 158 5.47 7.32 -14.52
N ALA A 159 6.79 7.15 -14.40
CA ALA A 159 7.52 6.08 -15.06
C ALA A 159 7.10 4.69 -14.54
N LEU A 160 6.90 4.54 -13.22
CA LEU A 160 6.41 3.31 -12.62
C LEU A 160 4.97 2.98 -13.06
N VAL A 161 4.10 3.99 -13.16
CA VAL A 161 2.74 3.82 -13.68
C VAL A 161 2.76 3.33 -15.13
N ARG A 162 3.57 3.97 -15.98
CA ARG A 162 3.73 3.54 -17.39
C ARG A 162 4.24 2.10 -17.47
N TRP A 163 5.24 1.75 -16.66
CA TRP A 163 5.74 0.39 -16.57
C TRP A 163 4.61 -0.60 -16.23
N ALA A 164 3.82 -0.33 -15.19
CA ALA A 164 2.76 -1.26 -14.76
C ALA A 164 1.68 -1.43 -15.82
N LEU A 165 1.32 -0.35 -16.53
CA LEU A 165 0.36 -0.40 -17.63
C LEU A 165 0.88 -1.21 -18.82
N LEU A 166 2.14 -1.01 -19.22
CA LEU A 166 2.77 -1.75 -20.30
C LEU A 166 2.89 -3.24 -19.97
N GLU A 167 3.38 -3.56 -18.76
CA GLU A 167 3.48 -4.95 -18.27
C GLU A 167 2.09 -5.61 -18.18
N GLY A 168 1.05 -4.84 -17.86
CA GLY A 168 -0.33 -5.31 -17.82
C GLY A 168 -0.95 -5.53 -19.21
N GLY A 169 -0.22 -5.21 -20.29
CA GLY A 169 -0.73 -5.31 -21.65
C GLY A 169 -1.78 -4.23 -21.98
N ALA A 170 -1.64 -3.03 -21.40
CA ALA A 170 -2.31 -1.84 -21.90
C ALA A 170 -1.48 -1.25 -23.05
N SER A 171 -2.09 -1.09 -24.22
CA SER A 171 -1.49 -0.32 -25.31
C SER A 171 -1.50 1.16 -24.96
N PRO A 172 -0.44 1.93 -25.33
CA PRO A 172 -0.37 3.37 -25.07
C PRO A 172 -1.47 4.17 -25.76
#